data_AF-A0A1M6WRG3-F1
#
_entry.id   AF-A0A1M6WRG3-F1
#
_cell.length_a   1.000
_cell.length_b   1.000
_cell.length_c   1.000
_cell.angle_alpha   90.00
_cell.angle_beta   90.00
_cell.angle_gamma   90.00
#
_symmetry.space_group_name_H-M   'P 1'
#
loop_
_entity.id
_entity.type
_entity.pdbx_description
1 polymer ?
#
loop_
_entity_poly.entity_id
_entity_poly.type
_entity_poly.pdbx_seq_one_letter_code
_entity_poly.pdbx_strand_id
1 'polypeptide(L)'
;MLEYNGTIYRPPMEAEATARLENAIKPDMVILTTMSIFPGTELEKAVKEGRFEVAPESEVLTAEKRFIELLDIPETYLWAAHSLDSTRIAGLLGNHKDEMLATLQHSIDTIDDEVFSKTFRRDHL
;
A
#
# COMPACT_ATOMS: atom_id res chain seq x y z
N MET A 1 -18.94 6.17 12.56
CA MET A 1 -18.91 5.04 11.59
C MET A 1 -18.96 5.67 10.21
N LEU A 2 -18.02 5.36 9.33
CA LEU A 2 -18.00 5.89 7.97
C LEU A 2 -19.12 5.21 7.18
N GLU A 3 -20.20 5.94 6.90
CA GLU A 3 -21.24 5.48 5.98
C GLU A 3 -20.70 5.64 4.55
N TYR A 4 -20.33 4.51 3.96
CA TYR A 4 -19.85 4.44 2.57
C TYR A 4 -21.06 4.23 1.66
N ASN A 5 -21.33 5.19 0.77
CA ASN A 5 -22.54 5.32 -0.04
C ASN A 5 -22.69 4.25 -1.15
N GLY A 6 -22.74 2.97 -0.79
CA GLY A 6 -23.04 1.87 -1.73
C GLY A 6 -22.01 1.65 -2.84
N THR A 7 -20.86 2.31 -2.78
CA THR A 7 -19.72 2.06 -3.67
C THR A 7 -18.86 0.98 -3.03
N ILE A 8 -18.46 -0.04 -3.79
CA ILE A 8 -17.51 -1.06 -3.32
C ILE A 8 -16.22 -0.33 -2.93
N TYR A 9 -15.75 -0.51 -1.69
CA TYR A 9 -14.46 0.03 -1.30
C TYR A 9 -13.35 -0.88 -1.87
N ARG A 10 -12.46 -0.28 -2.66
CA ARG A 10 -11.32 -0.94 -3.29
C ARG A 10 -10.09 -0.03 -3.09
N PRO A 11 -9.09 -0.44 -2.30
CA PRO A 11 -7.79 0.22 -2.35
C PRO A 11 -7.24 0.14 -3.78
N PRO A 12 -6.47 1.12 -4.30
CA PRO A 12 -5.98 2.34 -3.66
C PRO A 12 -6.41 3.61 -4.41
N MET A 13 -7.43 4.32 -3.93
CA MET A 13 -7.92 5.56 -4.58
C MET A 13 -7.30 6.83 -3.98
N GLU A 14 -6.49 6.73 -2.93
CA GLU A 14 -6.15 7.88 -2.07
C GLU A 14 -4.68 8.28 -2.01
N ALA A 15 -3.80 7.75 -2.88
CA ALA A 15 -2.36 8.06 -2.86
C ALA A 15 -2.08 9.58 -2.88
N GLU A 16 -2.81 10.34 -3.71
CA GLU A 16 -2.70 11.79 -3.79
C GLU A 16 -3.14 12.50 -2.50
N ALA A 17 -4.20 12.03 -1.85
CA ALA A 17 -4.72 12.65 -0.64
C ALA A 17 -3.76 12.42 0.54
N THR A 18 -3.27 11.19 0.67
CA THR A 18 -2.27 10.82 1.68
C THR A 18 -0.96 11.57 1.45
N ALA A 19 -0.42 11.59 0.22
CA ALA A 19 0.81 12.32 -0.08
C ALA A 19 0.69 13.83 0.22
N ARG A 20 -0.47 14.44 -0.09
CA ARG A 20 -0.74 15.84 0.29
C ARG A 20 -0.69 16.05 1.80
N LEU A 21 -1.25 15.13 2.58
CA LEU A 21 -1.23 15.19 4.04
C LEU A 21 0.21 15.07 4.57
N GLU A 22 0.97 14.08 4.10
CA GLU A 22 2.34 13.85 4.55
C GLU A 22 3.27 15.02 4.20
N ASN A 23 3.13 15.59 2.99
CA ASN A 23 3.91 16.77 2.58
C ASN A 23 3.59 18.01 3.42
N ALA A 24 2.38 18.11 3.96
CA ALA A 24 1.98 19.19 4.86
C ALA A 24 2.51 18.99 6.28
N ILE A 25 2.50 17.74 6.78
CA ILE A 25 2.95 17.40 8.13
C ILE A 25 4.48 17.41 8.24
N LYS A 26 5.18 16.91 7.21
CA LYS A 26 6.64 16.73 7.19
C LYS A 26 7.16 15.88 8.37
N PRO A 27 6.69 14.63 8.51
CA PRO A 27 7.10 13.78 9.61
C PRO A 27 8.59 13.39 9.51
N ASP A 28 9.22 13.03 10.63
CA ASP A 28 10.57 12.46 10.60
C ASP A 28 10.61 11.06 9.96
N MET A 29 9.49 10.34 10.01
CA MET A 29 9.37 8.99 9.48
C MET A 29 7.98 8.69 8.93
N VAL A 30 7.93 7.99 7.79
CA VAL A 30 6.72 7.39 7.22
C VAL A 30 6.89 5.87 7.23
N ILE A 31 5.94 5.17 7.86
CA ILE A 31 5.86 3.71 7.83
C ILE A 31 4.72 3.33 6.90
N LEU A 32 5.06 2.63 5.81
CA LEU A 32 4.11 2.08 4.86
C LEU A 32 3.94 0.59 5.17
N THR A 33 2.70 0.11 5.18
CA THR A 33 2.41 -1.31 5.36
C THR A 33 1.14 -1.66 4.60
N THR A 34 1.07 -2.88 4.05
CA THR A 34 -0.15 -3.33 3.40
C THR A 34 -1.16 -3.97 4.36
N MET A 35 -2.44 -3.66 4.15
CA MET A 35 -3.55 -4.23 4.92
C MET A 35 -3.76 -5.72 4.62
N SER A 36 -4.11 -6.50 5.65
CA SER A 36 -4.46 -7.93 5.56
C SER A 36 -5.82 -8.19 6.21
N ILE A 37 -6.53 -9.21 5.71
CA ILE A 37 -7.86 -9.62 6.20
C ILE A 37 -7.69 -10.74 7.22
N PHE A 38 -8.03 -10.46 8.48
CA PHE A 38 -7.96 -11.44 9.56
C PHE A 38 -9.33 -12.04 9.89
N PRO A 39 -9.40 -13.34 10.25
CA PRO A 39 -10.66 -14.00 10.61
C PRO A 39 -11.36 -13.33 11.81
N GLY A 40 -12.69 -13.23 11.75
CA GLY A 40 -13.51 -12.64 12.80
C GLY A 40 -13.53 -11.11 12.81
N THR A 41 -12.92 -10.45 11.83
CA THR A 41 -12.92 -8.98 11.73
C THR A 41 -14.11 -8.46 10.92
N GLU A 42 -14.52 -7.22 11.17
CA GLU A 42 -15.53 -6.55 10.34
C GLU A 42 -15.09 -6.41 8.88
N LEU A 43 -13.77 -6.39 8.64
CA LEU A 43 -13.19 -6.36 7.31
C LEU A 43 -13.39 -7.69 6.58
N GLU A 44 -13.20 -8.83 7.26
CA GLU A 44 -13.54 -10.15 6.71
C GLU A 44 -15.02 -10.23 6.32
N LYS A 45 -15.91 -9.75 7.20
CA LYS A 45 -17.35 -9.69 6.95
C LYS A 45 -17.65 -8.79 5.74
N ALA A 46 -16.98 -7.65 5.62
CA ALA A 46 -17.16 -6.74 4.48
C ALA A 46 -16.76 -7.38 3.15
N VAL A 47 -15.67 -8.15 3.11
CA VAL A 47 -15.28 -8.91 1.92
C VAL A 47 -16.31 -9.98 1.59
N LYS A 48 -16.73 -10.78 2.57
CA LYS A 48 -17.75 -11.84 2.39
C LYS A 48 -19.09 -11.30 1.90
N GLU A 49 -19.45 -10.08 2.31
CA GLU A 49 -20.68 -9.40 1.90
C GLU A 49 -20.52 -8.61 0.59
N GLY A 50 -19.35 -8.64 -0.07
CA GLY A 50 -19.09 -7.91 -1.31
C GLY A 50 -19.04 -6.38 -1.14
N ARG A 51 -18.91 -5.89 0.10
CA ARG A 51 -18.78 -4.46 0.42
C ARG A 51 -17.34 -3.96 0.32
N PHE A 52 -16.38 -4.88 0.31
CA PHE A 52 -14.96 -4.61 0.17
C PHE A 52 -14.34 -5.56 -0.85
N GLU A 53 -13.54 -5.03 -1.77
CA GLU A 53 -12.75 -5.82 -2.73
C GLU A 53 -11.27 -5.69 -2.40
N VAL A 54 -10.60 -6.83 -2.21
CA VAL A 54 -9.15 -6.88 -1.99
C VAL A 54 -8.45 -6.57 -3.31
N ALA A 55 -7.56 -5.59 -3.28
CA ALA A 55 -6.77 -5.21 -4.45
C ALA A 55 -5.73 -6.30 -4.76
N PRO A 56 -5.46 -6.57 -6.05
CA PRO A 56 -4.31 -7.38 -6.44
C PRO A 56 -3.01 -6.68 -6.03
N GLU A 57 -1.92 -7.45 -5.92
CA GLU A 57 -0.64 -6.94 -5.42
C GLU A 57 -0.04 -5.90 -6.36
N SER A 58 -0.18 -6.12 -7.67
CA SER A 58 0.22 -5.17 -8.70
C SER A 58 -0.38 -3.79 -8.49
N GLU A 59 -1.66 -3.71 -8.10
CA GLU A 59 -2.35 -2.44 -7.83
C GLU A 59 -1.89 -1.79 -6.53
N VAL A 60 -1.64 -2.58 -5.48
CA VAL A 60 -1.04 -2.09 -4.23
C VAL A 60 0.31 -1.45 -4.53
N LEU A 61 1.22 -2.18 -5.17
CA LEU A 61 2.57 -1.70 -5.51
C LEU A 61 2.52 -0.44 -6.39
N THR A 62 1.57 -0.38 -7.34
CA THR A 62 1.37 0.79 -8.19
C THR A 62 0.99 2.03 -7.37
N ALA A 63 0.12 1.88 -6.36
CA ALA A 63 -0.21 2.99 -5.47
C ALA A 63 0.90 3.35 -4.50
N GLU A 64 1.64 2.39 -3.96
CA GLU A 64 2.80 2.67 -3.11
C GLU A 64 3.83 3.48 -3.89
N LYS A 65 4.11 3.08 -5.14
CA LYS A 65 4.98 3.84 -6.05
C LYS A 65 4.43 5.25 -6.28
N ARG A 66 3.14 5.37 -6.60
CA ARG A 66 2.49 6.67 -6.84
C ARG A 66 2.55 7.59 -5.62
N PHE A 67 2.31 7.04 -4.44
CA PHE A 67 2.40 7.77 -3.17
C PHE A 67 3.82 8.32 -2.97
N ILE A 68 4.85 7.48 -3.13
CA ILE A 68 6.25 7.89 -2.96
C ILE A 68 6.66 8.93 -4.01
N GLU A 69 6.24 8.77 -5.27
CA GLU A 69 6.47 9.78 -6.33
C GLU A 69 6.02 11.17 -5.92
N LEU A 70 4.88 11.25 -5.22
CA LEU A 70 4.25 12.51 -4.81
C LEU A 70 4.84 13.12 -3.53
N LEU A 71 5.68 12.40 -2.78
CA LEU A 71 6.30 12.92 -1.56
C LEU A 71 7.39 13.96 -1.88
N ASP A 72 7.32 15.11 -1.22
CA ASP A 72 8.27 16.23 -1.28
C ASP A 72 8.75 16.59 0.14
N ILE A 73 9.33 15.59 0.79
CA ILE A 73 9.77 15.62 2.19
C ILE A 73 11.14 14.92 2.31
N PRO A 74 12.23 15.52 1.79
CA PRO A 74 13.52 14.85 1.61
C PRO A 74 14.17 14.40 2.92
N GLU A 75 13.87 15.05 4.04
CA GLU A 75 14.41 14.73 5.36
C GLU A 75 13.66 13.59 6.08
N THR A 76 12.59 13.08 5.49
CA THR A 76 11.79 11.99 6.08
C THR A 76 12.39 10.64 5.75
N TYR A 77 12.49 9.78 6.77
CA TYR A 77 12.85 8.37 6.58
C TYR A 77 11.61 7.56 6.19
N LEU A 78 11.64 6.87 5.05
CA LEU A 78 10.59 5.94 4.66
C LEU A 78 10.98 4.51 5.04
N TRP A 79 10.03 3.75 5.58
CA TRP A 79 10.20 2.33 5.87
C TRP A 79 8.97 1.54 5.41
N ALA A 80 9.17 0.64 4.44
CA ALA A 80 8.20 -0.35 3.98
C ALA A 80 8.95 -1.69 3.88
N ALA A 81 9.09 -2.37 5.01
CA ALA A 81 9.82 -3.64 5.08
C ALA A 81 9.23 -4.57 6.14
N HIS A 82 7.95 -4.42 6.44
CA HIS A 82 7.22 -5.34 7.30
C HIS A 82 7.17 -6.73 6.64
N SER A 83 6.97 -7.79 7.42
CA SER A 83 6.94 -9.16 6.90
C SER A 83 5.80 -9.41 5.91
N LEU A 84 4.79 -8.54 5.91
CA LEU A 84 3.61 -8.58 5.05
C LEU A 84 3.77 -7.78 3.74
N ASP A 85 4.84 -6.99 3.63
CA ASP A 85 5.10 -6.19 2.43
C ASP A 85 5.82 -7.06 1.39
N SER A 86 5.33 -7.04 0.15
CA SER A 86 5.88 -7.85 -0.95
C SER A 86 7.21 -7.30 -1.46
N THR A 87 7.38 -5.98 -1.37
CA THR A 87 8.59 -5.26 -1.77
C THR A 87 9.16 -4.51 -0.59
N ARG A 88 10.46 -4.68 -0.35
CA ARG A 88 11.16 -4.02 0.75
C ARG A 88 11.88 -2.78 0.25
N ILE A 89 11.53 -1.64 0.81
CA ILE A 89 12.18 -0.35 0.57
C ILE A 89 12.34 0.41 1.89
N ALA A 90 13.50 1.00 2.12
CA ALA A 90 13.72 1.84 3.29
C ALA A 90 14.86 2.83 3.04
N GLY A 91 14.80 4.00 3.66
CA GLY A 91 15.84 5.00 3.54
C GLY A 91 15.34 6.43 3.68
N LEU A 92 16.29 7.36 3.74
CA LEU A 92 16.01 8.79 3.68
C LEU A 92 15.51 9.16 2.28
N LEU A 93 14.34 9.79 2.16
CA LEU A 93 13.70 10.08 0.88
C LEU A 93 14.58 10.95 -0.03
N GLY A 94 15.28 11.95 0.52
CA GLY A 94 16.16 12.83 -0.25
C GLY A 94 17.31 12.10 -0.97
N ASN A 95 17.72 10.93 -0.47
CA ASN A 95 18.85 10.17 -1.00
C ASN A 95 18.44 8.90 -1.75
N HIS A 96 17.32 8.28 -1.37
CA HIS A 96 16.96 6.92 -1.81
C HIS A 96 15.66 6.86 -2.61
N LYS A 97 14.93 7.97 -2.80
CA LYS A 97 13.63 7.95 -3.49
C LYS A 97 13.70 7.29 -4.87
N ASP A 98 14.70 7.61 -5.69
CA ASP A 98 14.83 7.02 -7.02
C ASP A 98 15.10 5.50 -6.97
N GLU A 99 15.89 5.04 -6.00
CA GLU A 99 16.14 3.61 -5.78
C GLU A 99 14.87 2.87 -5.34
N MET A 100 14.10 3.47 -4.44
CA MET A 100 12.81 2.93 -4.00
C MET A 100 11.83 2.82 -5.16
N LEU A 101 11.73 3.85 -5.99
CA LEU A 101 10.85 3.87 -7.17
C LEU A 101 11.27 2.82 -8.22
N ALA A 102 12.57 2.65 -8.45
CA ALA A 102 13.09 1.61 -9.34
C ALA A 102 12.80 0.20 -8.80
N THR A 103 12.93 0.00 -7.48
CA THR A 103 12.64 -1.29 -6.82
C THR A 103 11.15 -1.63 -6.95
N LEU A 104 10.26 -0.67 -6.67
CA LEU A 104 8.82 -0.86 -6.84
C LEU A 104 8.45 -1.12 -8.30
N GLN A 105 9.05 -0.39 -9.25
CA GLN A 105 8.81 -0.64 -10.67
C GLN A 105 9.20 -2.06 -11.07
N HIS A 106 10.37 -2.55 -10.62
CA HIS A 106 10.78 -3.92 -10.88
C HIS A 106 9.78 -4.94 -10.31
N SER A 107 9.26 -4.70 -9.10
CA SER A 107 8.24 -5.56 -8.50
C SER A 107 6.93 -5.53 -9.28
N ILE A 108 6.47 -4.36 -9.72
CA ILE A 108 5.27 -4.22 -10.59
C ILE A 108 5.46 -4.98 -11.91
N ASP A 109 6.65 -4.91 -12.51
CA ASP A 109 6.93 -5.55 -13.80
C ASP A 109 7.06 -7.09 -13.70
N THR A 110 7.28 -7.62 -12.50
CA THR A 110 7.58 -9.05 -12.28
C THR A 110 6.54 -9.80 -11.46
N ILE A 111 5.62 -9.09 -10.81
CA ILE A 111 4.58 -9.71 -9.99
C ILE A 111 3.59 -10.49 -10.86
N ASP A 112 3.26 -11.69 -10.39
CA ASP A 112 2.15 -12.50 -10.89
C ASP A 112 1.12 -12.56 -9.76
N ASP A 113 0.01 -11.85 -9.90
CA ASP A 113 -1.03 -11.75 -8.88
C ASP A 113 -1.70 -13.10 -8.56
N GLU A 114 -1.78 -14.01 -9.54
CA GLU A 114 -2.35 -15.34 -9.34
C GLU A 114 -1.41 -16.21 -8.48
N VAL A 115 -0.11 -16.14 -8.73
CA VAL A 115 0.90 -16.84 -7.91
C VAL A 115 1.02 -16.20 -6.53
N PHE A 116 1.00 -14.87 -6.46
CA PHE A 116 1.14 -14.12 -5.22
C PHE A 116 0.00 -14.42 -4.25
N SER A 117 -1.25 -14.32 -4.70
CA SER A 117 -2.44 -14.59 -3.86
C SER A 117 -2.44 -16.01 -3.26
N LYS A 118 -1.89 -17.00 -3.96
CA LYS A 118 -1.79 -18.39 -3.47
C LYS A 118 -0.65 -18.61 -2.46
N THR A 119 0.46 -17.90 -2.63
CA THR A 119 1.68 -18.09 -1.82
C THR A 119 1.70 -17.19 -0.60
N PHE A 120 1.11 -16.00 -0.73
CA PHE A 120 1.12 -14.93 0.25
C PHE A 120 -0.32 -14.49 0.54
N ARG A 121 -1.03 -15.34 1.30
CA ARG A 121 -2.44 -15.11 1.63
C ARG A 121 -2.59 -13.92 2.56
N ARG A 122 -2.91 -12.75 1.98
CA ARG A 122 -3.36 -11.56 2.72
C ARG A 122 -4.82 -11.67 3.12
N ASP A 123 -5.57 -12.55 2.45
CA ASP A 123 -6.89 -12.96 2.84
C ASP A 123 -6.85 -14.37 3.45
N HIS A 124 -7.12 -14.45 4.75
CA HIS A 124 -7.28 -15.73 5.44
C HIS A 124 -8.67 -16.33 5.24
N LEU A 125 -9.25 -16.11 4.06
CA LEU A 125 -10.59 -16.52 3.65
C LEU A 125 -10.64 -17.98 3.19
#